data_AF-A0A936B7P6-F1
#
_entry.id   AF-A0A936B7P6-F1
#
_cell.length_a   1.000
_cell.length_b   1.000
_cell.length_c   1.000
_cell.angle_alpha   90.00
_cell.angle_beta   90.00
_cell.angle_gamma   90.00
#
_symmetry.space_group_name_H-M   'P 1'
#
loop_
_entity.id
_entity.type
_entity.pdbx_description
1 polymer ?
#
loop_
_entity_poly.entity_id
_entity_poly.type
_entity_poly.pdbx_seq_one_letter_code
_entity_poly.pdbx_strand_id
1 'polypeptide(L)'
;MARPFNGGDSLQEQGFANGLFYDPNLWQAGASTPTDQRNRLLLLIDQIKVGLAGNLADYELVDRTGATVTGSQVDYNGQPAGYTEDPQEVITYISKHDNQTLYDINAYTAPTMTTTMADRIRIQQLGLSVVSLGQGVPFFHAGVDMLRSKSLDRDSYNSGDWFNRLDFTYQTNNWGAGLPMEGVNGTNWYLMQPLLVNPAMKPAPSDIVYSADLFREWLEIRYSSRLFRLNTAADISDRVTFFNDGPSQLEGLIVMHLDDVSAGLADLDPNHEQIIILFNANDAEQTITLASLAGEAWALHPTQQASLDAVVQTSAVNSTTGAFTVPGRTTAVFIVPQVAGGEPNLSGSSKTASVANALMGDTITYTVVISNSGNATASAMLTDTLPSGVTVIGTLPAGMVQVGDELRWSGTLAAGEEVSLVYAVQVDNGVVEVNLVNSAVINDGLGNTFTRTAAVAVGTPRIYLPGGV
;
A
#
# COMPACT_ATOMS: atom_id res chain seq x y z
N MET A 1 -7.29 -8.97 -16.62
CA MET A 1 -7.77 -8.53 -17.94
C MET A 1 -7.36 -9.55 -19.00
N ALA A 2 -7.78 -9.36 -20.26
CA ALA A 2 -7.41 -10.21 -21.39
C ALA A 2 -5.89 -10.38 -21.51
N ARG A 3 -5.46 -11.57 -21.98
CA ARG A 3 -4.06 -11.97 -21.93
C ARG A 3 -3.28 -11.41 -23.13
N PRO A 4 -1.94 -11.22 -23.01
CA PRO A 4 -1.11 -10.70 -24.08
C PRO A 4 -1.14 -11.52 -25.37
N PHE A 5 -1.62 -12.76 -25.37
CA PHE A 5 -1.68 -13.62 -26.56
C PHE A 5 -3.10 -13.85 -27.08
N ASN A 6 -4.10 -13.15 -26.52
CA ASN A 6 -5.47 -13.25 -27.02
C ASN A 6 -5.55 -12.64 -28.44
N GLY A 7 -6.25 -13.36 -29.31
CA GLY A 7 -6.51 -13.01 -30.70
C GLY A 7 -7.79 -13.68 -31.17
N GLY A 8 -8.40 -13.17 -32.25
CA GLY A 8 -9.73 -13.58 -32.67
C GLY A 8 -10.74 -13.46 -31.52
N ASP A 9 -11.67 -14.40 -31.42
CA ASP A 9 -12.77 -14.31 -30.47
C ASP A 9 -12.34 -14.27 -29.00
N SER A 10 -11.16 -14.80 -28.66
CA SER A 10 -10.59 -14.75 -27.31
C SER A 10 -10.24 -13.33 -26.80
N LEU A 11 -10.26 -12.31 -27.67
CA LEU A 11 -10.16 -10.91 -27.24
C LEU A 11 -11.35 -10.46 -26.39
N GLN A 12 -12.49 -11.13 -26.52
CA GLN A 12 -13.70 -10.86 -25.73
C GLN A 12 -13.66 -11.52 -24.35
N GLU A 13 -12.58 -12.22 -24.00
CA GLU A 13 -12.45 -12.91 -22.73
C GLU A 13 -12.42 -11.93 -21.54
N GLN A 14 -13.34 -12.14 -20.61
CA GLN A 14 -13.51 -11.26 -19.45
C GLN A 14 -12.56 -11.62 -18.30
N GLY A 15 -12.34 -10.64 -17.43
CA GLY A 15 -11.66 -10.79 -16.15
C GLY A 15 -12.43 -10.09 -15.04
N PHE A 16 -11.74 -9.84 -13.92
CA PHE A 16 -12.34 -9.33 -12.68
C PHE A 16 -13.17 -8.05 -12.87
N ALA A 17 -12.63 -7.00 -13.50
CA ALA A 17 -13.30 -5.69 -13.54
C ALA A 17 -14.39 -5.56 -14.63
N ASN A 18 -14.42 -6.45 -15.62
CA ASN A 18 -15.17 -6.24 -16.86
C ASN A 18 -16.20 -7.34 -17.17
N GLY A 19 -16.70 -8.03 -16.13
CA GLY A 19 -17.93 -8.83 -16.21
C GLY A 19 -17.78 -10.34 -16.13
N LEU A 20 -16.60 -10.89 -15.84
CA LEU A 20 -16.46 -12.35 -15.75
C LEU A 20 -17.40 -12.90 -14.67
N PHE A 21 -18.24 -13.88 -15.05
CA PHE A 21 -19.29 -14.51 -14.23
C PHE A 21 -20.51 -13.64 -13.90
N TYR A 22 -20.33 -12.42 -13.42
CA TYR A 22 -21.46 -11.60 -12.94
C TYR A 22 -22.15 -10.76 -14.03
N ASP A 23 -21.46 -10.45 -15.14
CA ASP A 23 -22.03 -9.74 -16.29
C ASP A 23 -21.43 -10.30 -17.60
N PRO A 24 -21.69 -11.58 -17.92
CA PRO A 24 -20.99 -12.26 -19.01
C PRO A 24 -21.41 -11.70 -20.37
N ASN A 25 -20.43 -11.36 -21.21
CA ASN A 25 -20.72 -11.02 -22.61
C ASN A 25 -21.13 -12.27 -23.41
N LEU A 26 -21.66 -12.06 -24.62
CA LEU A 26 -22.17 -13.16 -25.46
C LEU A 26 -21.13 -14.23 -25.76
N TRP A 27 -19.87 -13.84 -25.97
CA TRP A 27 -18.79 -14.78 -26.20
C TRP A 27 -18.48 -15.59 -24.94
N GLN A 28 -18.30 -14.92 -23.79
CA GLN A 28 -17.99 -15.56 -22.51
C GLN A 28 -19.07 -16.57 -22.11
N ALA A 29 -20.33 -16.20 -22.28
CA ALA A 29 -21.50 -17.04 -22.02
C ALA A 29 -21.52 -18.29 -22.92
N GLY A 30 -21.07 -18.17 -24.17
CA GLY A 30 -20.96 -19.30 -25.10
C GLY A 30 -19.69 -20.15 -24.93
N ALA A 31 -18.60 -19.54 -24.44
CA ALA A 31 -17.28 -20.17 -24.38
C ALA A 31 -17.05 -21.02 -23.12
N SER A 32 -17.81 -20.82 -22.04
CA SER A 32 -17.57 -21.48 -20.75
C SER A 32 -18.82 -21.53 -19.88
N THR A 33 -18.95 -22.56 -19.04
CA THR A 33 -20.09 -22.68 -18.12
C THR A 33 -20.01 -21.65 -16.99
N PRO A 34 -21.14 -21.26 -16.36
CA PRO A 34 -21.10 -20.38 -15.19
C PRO A 34 -20.20 -20.88 -14.06
N THR A 35 -20.10 -22.19 -13.85
CA THR A 35 -19.18 -22.79 -12.88
C THR A 35 -17.71 -22.55 -13.25
N ASP A 36 -17.34 -22.73 -14.52
CA ASP A 36 -15.98 -22.45 -14.99
C ASP A 36 -15.63 -20.97 -14.90
N GLN A 37 -16.58 -20.10 -15.27
CA GLN A 37 -16.44 -18.65 -15.15
C GLN A 37 -16.22 -18.23 -13.70
N ARG A 38 -17.02 -18.78 -12.77
CA ARG A 38 -16.88 -18.53 -11.32
C ARG A 38 -15.51 -18.98 -10.83
N ASN A 39 -15.11 -20.23 -11.12
CA ASN A 39 -13.82 -20.77 -10.69
C ASN A 39 -12.65 -19.91 -11.18
N ARG A 40 -12.73 -19.42 -12.41
CA ARG A 40 -11.76 -18.51 -12.98
C ARG A 40 -11.80 -17.14 -12.30
N LEU A 41 -12.98 -16.57 -12.07
CA LEU A 41 -13.12 -15.30 -11.37
C LEU A 41 -12.46 -15.36 -9.99
N LEU A 42 -12.73 -16.44 -9.24
CA LEU A 42 -12.15 -16.62 -7.91
C LEU A 42 -10.62 -16.78 -7.97
N LEU A 43 -10.07 -17.48 -8.97
CA LEU A 43 -8.62 -17.53 -9.18
C LEU A 43 -8.04 -16.14 -9.50
N LEU A 44 -8.72 -15.35 -10.33
CA LEU A 44 -8.29 -13.97 -10.61
C LEU A 44 -8.32 -13.12 -9.34
N ILE A 45 -9.30 -13.31 -8.46
CA ILE A 45 -9.35 -12.61 -7.17
C ILE A 45 -8.14 -12.99 -6.30
N ASP A 46 -7.79 -14.27 -6.19
CA ASP A 46 -6.59 -14.71 -5.46
C ASP A 46 -5.32 -14.02 -6.03
N GLN A 47 -5.17 -14.02 -7.35
CA GLN A 47 -4.04 -13.35 -8.04
C GLN A 47 -4.02 -11.84 -7.80
N ILE A 48 -5.18 -11.19 -7.80
CA ILE A 48 -5.28 -9.74 -7.55
C ILE A 48 -4.95 -9.44 -6.09
N LYS A 49 -5.39 -10.25 -5.12
CA LYS A 49 -5.00 -10.10 -3.69
C LYS A 49 -3.49 -10.16 -3.52
N VAL A 50 -2.83 -11.13 -4.17
CA VAL A 50 -1.36 -11.21 -4.20
C VAL A 50 -0.75 -9.92 -4.78
N GLY A 51 -1.25 -9.43 -5.92
CA GLY A 51 -0.78 -8.18 -6.51
C GLY A 51 -1.02 -6.94 -5.63
N LEU A 52 -2.17 -6.86 -4.96
CA LEU A 52 -2.51 -5.80 -4.01
C LEU A 52 -1.59 -5.79 -2.78
N ALA A 53 -1.05 -6.95 -2.40
CA ALA A 53 -0.05 -7.10 -1.34
C ALA A 53 1.40 -6.99 -1.83
N GLY A 54 1.65 -6.29 -2.94
CA GLY A 54 3.02 -6.05 -3.45
C GLY A 54 3.61 -7.26 -4.18
N ASN A 55 2.76 -8.22 -4.55
CA ASN A 55 3.12 -9.43 -5.30
C ASN A 55 4.19 -10.30 -4.61
N LEU A 56 4.22 -10.23 -3.28
CA LEU A 56 5.18 -10.90 -2.40
C LEU A 56 5.03 -12.41 -2.48
N ALA A 57 6.16 -13.11 -2.57
CA ALA A 57 6.20 -14.57 -2.64
C ALA A 57 5.71 -15.24 -1.34
N ASP A 58 6.01 -14.63 -0.20
CA ASP A 58 5.77 -15.18 1.14
C ASP A 58 4.58 -14.56 1.88
N TYR A 59 3.85 -13.62 1.26
CA TYR A 59 2.63 -13.07 1.86
C TYR A 59 1.56 -14.16 1.96
N GLU A 60 1.02 -14.37 3.16
CA GLU A 60 -0.01 -15.38 3.42
C GLU A 60 -1.42 -14.81 3.18
N LEU A 61 -2.26 -15.58 2.51
CA LEU A 61 -3.68 -15.27 2.28
C LEU A 61 -4.53 -16.53 2.34
N VAL A 62 -5.85 -16.36 2.53
CA VAL A 62 -6.83 -17.44 2.36
C VAL A 62 -7.31 -17.45 0.92
N ASP A 63 -7.06 -18.55 0.20
CA ASP A 63 -7.42 -18.66 -1.21
C ASP A 63 -8.92 -18.98 -1.44
N ARG A 64 -9.33 -19.04 -2.71
CA ARG A 64 -10.69 -19.44 -3.10
C ARG A 64 -11.16 -20.81 -2.61
N THR A 65 -10.25 -21.70 -2.21
CA THR A 65 -10.58 -23.03 -1.68
C THR A 65 -10.76 -23.01 -0.16
N GLY A 66 -10.35 -21.92 0.50
CA GLY A 66 -10.34 -21.76 1.95
C GLY A 66 -9.03 -22.22 2.59
N ALA A 67 -8.00 -22.51 1.79
CA ALA A 67 -6.68 -22.87 2.28
C ALA A 67 -5.84 -21.61 2.55
N THR A 68 -5.09 -21.60 3.64
CA THR A 68 -4.02 -20.62 3.84
C THR A 68 -2.86 -21.00 2.92
N VAL A 69 -2.49 -20.08 2.03
CA VAL A 69 -1.42 -20.24 1.05
C VAL A 69 -0.53 -19.01 1.03
N THR A 70 0.69 -19.14 0.54
CA THR A 70 1.56 -17.99 0.25
C THR A 70 1.28 -17.45 -1.16
N GLY A 71 1.69 -16.20 -1.45
CA GLY A 71 1.56 -15.61 -2.77
C GLY A 71 2.20 -16.45 -3.88
N SER A 72 3.31 -17.13 -3.59
CA SER A 72 3.99 -18.03 -4.53
C SER A 72 3.24 -19.34 -4.81
N GLN A 73 2.30 -19.73 -3.95
CA GLN A 73 1.46 -20.92 -4.13
C GLN A 73 0.20 -20.65 -4.97
N VAL A 74 -0.17 -19.37 -5.16
CA VAL A 74 -1.26 -18.99 -6.06
C VAL A 74 -0.80 -19.16 -7.51
N ASP A 75 -1.53 -19.96 -8.28
CA ASP A 75 -1.19 -20.23 -9.69
C ASP A 75 -1.39 -18.98 -10.58
N TYR A 76 -0.41 -18.72 -11.43
CA TYR A 76 -0.49 -17.81 -12.57
C TYR A 76 0.02 -18.54 -13.83
N ASN A 77 -0.88 -19.27 -14.50
CA ASN A 77 -0.56 -20.01 -15.72
C ASN A 77 0.57 -21.03 -15.54
N GLY A 78 0.57 -21.76 -14.42
CA GLY A 78 1.60 -22.74 -14.07
C GLY A 78 2.85 -22.15 -13.45
N GLN A 79 2.85 -20.85 -13.10
CA GLN A 79 3.94 -20.16 -12.40
C GLN A 79 3.42 -19.56 -11.08
N PRO A 80 4.31 -19.27 -10.12
CA PRO A 80 3.95 -18.50 -8.92
C PRO A 80 3.38 -17.12 -9.28
N ALA A 81 2.22 -16.77 -8.74
CA ALA A 81 1.69 -15.40 -8.87
C ALA A 81 2.58 -14.42 -8.08
N GLY A 82 2.86 -14.72 -6.82
CA GLY A 82 3.79 -13.97 -5.97
C GLY A 82 5.24 -14.38 -6.24
N TYR A 83 6.11 -13.39 -6.42
CA TYR A 83 7.52 -13.62 -6.77
C TYR A 83 8.50 -12.60 -6.18
N THR A 84 8.02 -11.53 -5.53
CA THR A 84 8.88 -10.48 -4.98
C THR A 84 9.25 -10.77 -3.52
N GLU A 85 10.40 -10.24 -3.10
CA GLU A 85 10.82 -10.18 -1.70
C GLU A 85 10.47 -8.82 -1.07
N ASP A 86 10.39 -7.77 -1.88
CA ASP A 86 10.05 -6.41 -1.45
C ASP A 86 8.97 -5.81 -2.37
N PRO A 87 7.97 -5.08 -1.83
CA PRO A 87 6.92 -4.48 -2.66
C PRO A 87 7.44 -3.52 -3.74
N GLN A 88 8.64 -2.96 -3.59
CA GLN A 88 9.22 -2.05 -4.58
C GLN A 88 9.71 -2.77 -5.85
N GLU A 89 9.80 -4.10 -5.82
CA GLU A 89 10.20 -4.93 -6.96
C GLU A 89 9.05 -5.14 -7.96
N VAL A 90 7.80 -4.92 -7.55
CA VAL A 90 6.64 -5.05 -8.44
C VAL A 90 6.24 -3.72 -9.06
N ILE A 91 6.08 -3.74 -10.38
CA ILE A 91 5.42 -2.69 -11.14
C ILE A 91 4.03 -3.20 -11.57
N THR A 92 2.98 -2.72 -10.93
CA THR A 92 1.60 -3.15 -11.19
C THR A 92 0.96 -2.30 -12.28
N TYR A 93 0.39 -2.92 -13.30
CA TYR A 93 -0.28 -2.22 -14.39
C TYR A 93 -1.40 -3.05 -15.02
N ILE A 94 -2.32 -2.34 -15.68
CA ILE A 94 -3.43 -2.93 -16.46
C ILE A 94 -3.50 -2.39 -17.89
N SER A 95 -2.54 -1.55 -18.26
CA SER A 95 -2.41 -0.94 -19.59
C SER A 95 -0.99 -0.42 -19.77
N LYS A 96 -0.46 -0.55 -20.99
CA LYS A 96 0.89 -0.09 -21.38
C LYS A 96 0.88 0.32 -22.85
N HIS A 97 2.04 0.74 -23.37
CA HIS A 97 2.17 1.17 -24.76
C HIS A 97 1.98 0.03 -25.76
N ASP A 98 2.43 -1.18 -25.39
CA ASP A 98 2.24 -2.44 -26.09
C ASP A 98 0.88 -3.06 -25.72
N ASN A 99 0.32 -3.84 -26.64
CA ASN A 99 -1.05 -4.35 -26.60
C ASN A 99 -2.11 -3.22 -26.67
N GLN A 100 -3.38 -3.60 -26.54
CA GLN A 100 -4.49 -2.66 -26.54
C GLN A 100 -4.44 -1.71 -25.34
N THR A 101 -4.97 -0.50 -25.49
CA THR A 101 -5.22 0.39 -24.35
C THR A 101 -6.30 -0.19 -23.42
N LEU A 102 -6.39 0.34 -22.20
CA LEU A 102 -7.45 -0.06 -21.26
C LEU A 102 -8.86 0.15 -21.83
N TYR A 103 -9.11 1.30 -22.47
CA TYR A 103 -10.40 1.59 -23.08
C TYR A 103 -10.72 0.60 -24.19
N ASP A 104 -9.73 0.33 -25.04
CA ASP A 104 -9.87 -0.56 -26.19
C ASP A 104 -10.13 -2.01 -25.77
N ILE A 105 -9.41 -2.50 -24.76
CA ILE A 105 -9.65 -3.87 -24.28
C ILE A 105 -11.01 -4.00 -23.60
N ASN A 106 -11.44 -2.98 -22.85
CA ASN A 106 -12.77 -2.96 -22.24
C ASN A 106 -13.88 -2.91 -23.30
N ALA A 107 -13.64 -2.31 -24.47
CA ALA A 107 -14.60 -2.31 -25.56
C ALA A 107 -14.82 -3.70 -26.19
N TYR A 108 -13.80 -4.57 -26.17
CA TYR A 108 -13.97 -5.99 -26.55
C TYR A 108 -14.71 -6.79 -25.49
N THR A 109 -14.42 -6.56 -24.21
CA THR A 109 -14.80 -7.48 -23.14
C THR A 109 -16.13 -7.13 -22.46
N ALA A 110 -16.47 -5.84 -22.34
CA ALA A 110 -17.71 -5.44 -21.68
C ALA A 110 -18.93 -5.76 -22.59
N PRO A 111 -20.07 -6.22 -22.04
CA PRO A 111 -21.28 -6.49 -22.83
C PRO A 111 -21.71 -5.31 -23.70
N THR A 112 -21.50 -5.45 -25.01
CA THR A 112 -21.56 -4.34 -25.97
C THR A 112 -22.94 -3.70 -26.10
N MET A 113 -24.00 -4.46 -25.85
CA MET A 113 -25.40 -4.04 -26.02
C MET A 113 -26.01 -3.42 -24.76
N THR A 114 -25.48 -3.73 -23.57
CA THR A 114 -26.09 -3.35 -22.28
C THR A 114 -25.21 -2.40 -21.48
N THR A 115 -23.88 -2.42 -21.65
CA THR A 115 -22.98 -1.53 -20.91
C THR A 115 -23.05 -0.10 -21.46
N THR A 116 -23.58 0.81 -20.63
CA THR A 116 -23.67 2.26 -20.91
C THR A 116 -22.29 2.93 -20.89
N MET A 117 -22.16 4.17 -21.38
CA MET A 117 -20.91 4.91 -21.26
C MET A 117 -20.50 5.16 -19.80
N ALA A 118 -21.47 5.47 -18.93
CA ALA A 118 -21.23 5.63 -17.50
C ALA A 118 -20.66 4.34 -16.89
N ASP A 119 -21.21 3.17 -17.24
CA ASP A 119 -20.70 1.88 -16.76
C ASP A 119 -19.32 1.55 -17.35
N ARG A 120 -19.03 1.94 -18.60
CA ARG A 120 -17.70 1.78 -19.19
C ARG A 120 -16.65 2.59 -18.44
N ILE A 121 -16.97 3.82 -18.06
CA ILE A 121 -16.11 4.65 -17.22
C ILE A 121 -15.91 3.98 -15.86
N ARG A 122 -16.97 3.46 -15.23
CA ARG A 122 -16.85 2.72 -13.95
C ARG A 122 -15.95 1.49 -14.07
N ILE A 123 -16.11 0.66 -15.10
CA ILE A 123 -15.26 -0.51 -15.35
C ILE A 123 -13.79 -0.09 -15.47
N GLN A 124 -13.53 1.01 -16.20
CA GLN A 124 -12.20 1.56 -16.35
C GLN A 124 -11.64 2.05 -15.01
N GLN A 125 -12.42 2.82 -14.25
CA GLN A 125 -12.01 3.38 -12.96
C GLN A 125 -11.82 2.32 -11.88
N LEU A 126 -12.64 1.26 -11.86
CA LEU A 126 -12.48 0.11 -10.99
C LEU A 126 -11.17 -0.65 -11.30
N GLY A 127 -10.83 -0.83 -12.57
CA GLY A 127 -9.52 -1.39 -12.93
C GLY A 127 -8.38 -0.51 -12.44
N LEU A 128 -8.51 0.81 -12.62
CA LEU A 128 -7.49 1.77 -12.21
C LEU A 128 -7.36 1.84 -10.69
N SER A 129 -8.45 1.77 -9.93
CA SER A 129 -8.41 1.80 -8.47
C SER A 129 -7.68 0.61 -7.87
N VAL A 130 -7.83 -0.60 -8.44
CA VAL A 130 -7.07 -1.79 -8.03
C VAL A 130 -5.57 -1.54 -8.15
N VAL A 131 -5.12 -0.90 -9.23
CA VAL A 131 -3.71 -0.54 -9.40
C VAL A 131 -3.30 0.61 -8.48
N SER A 132 -4.11 1.66 -8.39
CA SER A 132 -3.83 2.86 -7.61
C SER A 132 -3.77 2.62 -6.11
N LEU A 133 -4.54 1.66 -5.59
CA LEU A 133 -4.67 1.43 -4.15
C LEU A 133 -3.90 0.20 -3.66
N GLY A 134 -3.33 -0.61 -4.55
CA GLY A 134 -2.44 -1.71 -4.17
C GLY A 134 -1.07 -1.26 -3.66
N GLN A 135 -0.43 -2.13 -2.88
CA GLN A 135 0.97 -1.96 -2.48
C GLN A 135 1.91 -2.08 -3.70
N GLY A 136 3.17 -1.69 -3.50
CA GLY A 136 4.18 -1.64 -4.55
C GLY A 136 4.07 -0.42 -5.47
N VAL A 137 4.58 -0.52 -6.70
CA VAL A 137 4.70 0.64 -7.60
C VAL A 137 3.64 0.59 -8.70
N PRO A 138 2.61 1.46 -8.66
CA PRO A 138 1.62 1.52 -9.72
C PRO A 138 2.20 2.17 -10.98
N PHE A 139 1.82 1.63 -12.14
CA PHE A 139 2.19 2.15 -13.44
C PHE A 139 0.95 2.43 -14.29
N PHE A 140 0.93 3.60 -14.91
CA PHE A 140 -0.18 4.08 -15.73
C PHE A 140 0.30 4.46 -17.12
N HIS A 141 -0.33 3.89 -18.14
CA HIS A 141 -0.11 4.30 -19.52
C HIS A 141 -0.67 5.71 -19.76
N ALA A 142 0.12 6.59 -20.41
CA ALA A 142 -0.31 7.95 -20.72
C ALA A 142 -1.69 7.98 -21.43
N GLY A 143 -2.61 8.79 -20.90
CA GLY A 143 -3.99 8.94 -21.38
C GLY A 143 -4.97 7.89 -20.87
N VAL A 144 -4.55 6.97 -19.98
CA VAL A 144 -5.47 5.97 -19.40
C VAL A 144 -6.57 6.62 -18.55
N ASP A 145 -6.29 7.75 -17.92
CA ASP A 145 -7.22 8.62 -17.22
C ASP A 145 -8.26 9.25 -18.16
N MET A 146 -7.83 9.56 -19.40
CA MET A 146 -8.63 10.18 -20.45
C MET A 146 -9.33 9.19 -21.40
N LEU A 147 -9.57 7.95 -20.95
CA LEU A 147 -10.22 6.91 -21.76
C LEU A 147 -9.48 6.64 -23.09
N ARG A 148 -8.16 6.83 -23.17
CA ARG A 148 -7.39 6.76 -24.43
C ARG A 148 -7.67 5.49 -25.22
N SER A 149 -7.98 5.67 -26.49
CA SER A 149 -8.11 4.64 -27.50
C SER A 149 -6.97 4.75 -28.51
N LYS A 150 -6.59 3.63 -29.12
CA LYS A 150 -5.81 3.57 -30.35
C LYS A 150 -6.63 2.98 -31.49
N SER A 151 -7.95 3.16 -31.42
CA SER A 151 -8.92 2.56 -32.34
C SER A 151 -8.76 1.04 -32.45
N LEU A 152 -8.54 0.39 -31.29
CA LEU A 152 -8.33 -1.05 -31.13
C LEU A 152 -6.99 -1.59 -31.63
N ASP A 153 -6.02 -0.73 -31.97
CA ASP A 153 -4.69 -1.15 -32.38
C ASP A 153 -3.95 -1.84 -31.21
N ARG A 154 -3.50 -3.08 -31.45
CA ARG A 154 -2.76 -3.88 -30.49
C ARG A 154 -1.25 -3.59 -30.50
N ASP A 155 -0.66 -3.22 -31.63
CA ASP A 155 0.78 -2.95 -31.72
C ASP A 155 1.04 -1.72 -32.58
N SER A 156 1.00 -0.58 -31.90
CA SER A 156 0.94 0.74 -32.49
C SER A 156 2.30 1.41 -32.67
N TYR A 157 3.40 0.67 -32.52
CA TYR A 157 4.77 1.22 -32.52
C TYR A 157 5.09 2.04 -33.79
N ASN A 158 4.48 1.69 -34.92
CA ASN A 158 4.66 2.36 -36.21
C ASN A 158 3.32 2.75 -36.88
N SER A 159 2.26 2.95 -36.08
CA SER A 159 0.93 3.38 -36.56
C SER A 159 0.79 4.91 -36.65
N GLY A 160 1.89 5.63 -36.49
CA GLY A 160 1.97 7.09 -36.63
C GLY A 160 1.15 7.87 -35.59
N ASP A 161 1.09 9.19 -35.78
CA ASP A 161 0.37 10.11 -34.88
C ASP A 161 -1.14 9.84 -34.87
N TRP A 162 -1.69 9.39 -36.01
CA TRP A 162 -3.12 9.18 -36.20
C TRP A 162 -3.72 8.21 -35.17
N PHE A 163 -3.16 7.00 -35.05
CA PHE A 163 -3.66 6.00 -34.09
C PHE A 163 -3.14 6.24 -32.67
N ASN A 164 -1.99 6.90 -32.50
CA ASN A 164 -1.39 7.11 -31.18
C ASN A 164 -1.80 8.41 -30.48
N ARG A 165 -2.63 9.24 -31.12
CA ARG A 165 -3.01 10.58 -30.67
C ARG A 165 -3.37 10.64 -29.17
N LEU A 166 -2.78 11.62 -28.49
CA LEU A 166 -3.19 12.09 -27.16
C LEU A 166 -3.80 13.49 -27.34
N ASP A 167 -5.07 13.64 -27.00
CA ASP A 167 -5.81 14.87 -27.20
C ASP A 167 -6.03 15.62 -25.88
N PHE A 168 -5.06 16.44 -25.49
CA PHE A 168 -5.13 17.24 -24.27
C PHE A 168 -6.16 18.38 -24.30
N THR A 169 -6.92 18.54 -25.39
CA THR A 169 -8.11 19.40 -25.42
C THR A 169 -9.36 18.70 -24.87
N TYR A 170 -9.24 17.41 -24.54
CA TYR A 170 -10.32 16.53 -24.04
C TYR A 170 -11.52 16.41 -24.98
N GLN A 171 -11.38 16.76 -26.27
CA GLN A 171 -12.49 16.69 -27.23
C GLN A 171 -12.73 15.27 -27.74
N THR A 172 -11.69 14.43 -27.75
CA THR A 172 -11.77 13.05 -28.24
C THR A 172 -10.80 12.15 -27.48
N ASN A 173 -11.14 10.87 -27.32
CA ASN A 173 -10.22 9.85 -26.80
C ASN A 173 -9.51 9.06 -27.91
N ASN A 174 -9.71 9.45 -29.17
CA ASN A 174 -9.26 8.76 -30.40
C ASN A 174 -10.00 7.46 -30.79
N TRP A 175 -11.13 7.13 -30.15
CA TRP A 175 -11.97 5.99 -30.57
C TRP A 175 -12.61 6.22 -31.94
N GLY A 176 -12.68 5.16 -32.75
CA GLY A 176 -13.32 5.21 -34.07
C GLY A 176 -12.50 5.95 -35.13
N ALA A 177 -11.17 5.99 -35.00
CA ALA A 177 -10.25 6.60 -35.96
C ALA A 177 -10.03 5.75 -37.24
N GLY A 178 -10.81 4.68 -37.42
CA GLY A 178 -10.69 3.71 -38.50
C GLY A 178 -10.16 2.36 -38.02
N LEU A 179 -10.16 1.37 -38.91
CA LEU A 179 -9.54 0.08 -38.61
C LEU A 179 -8.02 0.24 -38.54
N PRO A 180 -7.37 -0.33 -37.51
CA PRO A 180 -5.92 -0.23 -37.33
C PRO A 180 -5.16 -1.10 -38.34
N MET A 181 -3.84 -0.90 -38.43
CA MET A 181 -2.99 -1.47 -39.49
C MET A 181 -3.23 -2.98 -39.75
N GLU A 182 -3.55 -3.33 -41.00
CA GLU A 182 -3.95 -4.69 -41.42
C GLU A 182 -2.92 -5.76 -41.04
N GLY A 183 -1.63 -5.48 -41.24
CA GLY A 183 -0.57 -6.46 -41.02
C GLY A 183 -0.49 -7.00 -39.59
N VAL A 184 -0.97 -6.23 -38.60
CA VAL A 184 -1.02 -6.64 -37.19
C VAL A 184 -2.44 -7.03 -36.76
N ASN A 185 -3.44 -6.30 -37.25
CA ASN A 185 -4.79 -6.32 -36.69
C ASN A 185 -5.83 -6.96 -37.61
N GLY A 186 -5.49 -7.23 -38.87
CA GLY A 186 -6.44 -7.62 -39.93
C GLY A 186 -7.26 -8.87 -39.60
N THR A 187 -6.66 -9.83 -38.90
CA THR A 187 -7.37 -11.05 -38.45
C THR A 187 -8.47 -10.78 -37.44
N ASN A 188 -8.44 -9.62 -36.76
CA ASN A 188 -9.40 -9.23 -35.73
C ASN A 188 -10.38 -8.15 -36.23
N TRP A 189 -10.26 -7.68 -37.48
CA TRP A 189 -11.11 -6.62 -38.03
C TRP A 189 -12.60 -6.96 -37.99
N TYR A 190 -12.96 -8.25 -38.09
CA TYR A 190 -14.35 -8.70 -38.00
C TYR A 190 -14.97 -8.42 -36.62
N LEU A 191 -14.18 -8.42 -35.56
CA LEU A 191 -14.61 -7.99 -34.21
C LEU A 191 -14.55 -6.47 -34.07
N MET A 192 -13.51 -5.83 -34.62
CA MET A 192 -13.31 -4.38 -34.49
C MET A 192 -14.39 -3.57 -35.20
N GLN A 193 -14.74 -3.93 -36.43
CA GLN A 193 -15.63 -3.15 -37.28
C GLN A 193 -17.00 -2.87 -36.62
N PRO A 194 -17.74 -3.86 -36.10
CA PRO A 194 -19.02 -3.59 -35.43
C PRO A 194 -18.87 -2.75 -34.16
N LEU A 195 -17.75 -2.85 -33.44
CA LEU A 195 -17.47 -2.02 -32.25
C LEU A 195 -17.21 -0.56 -32.64
N LEU A 196 -16.33 -0.33 -33.62
CA LEU A 196 -15.89 1.00 -34.03
C LEU A 196 -17.02 1.83 -34.64
N VAL A 197 -18.00 1.20 -35.30
CA VAL A 197 -19.18 1.89 -35.86
C VAL A 197 -20.29 2.14 -34.83
N ASN A 198 -20.19 1.57 -33.62
CA ASN A 198 -21.19 1.78 -32.59
C ASN A 198 -21.00 3.17 -31.94
N PRO A 199 -21.93 4.13 -32.15
CA PRO A 199 -21.79 5.47 -31.59
C PRO A 199 -21.82 5.48 -30.06
N ALA A 200 -22.44 4.48 -29.41
CA ALA A 200 -22.47 4.37 -27.95
C ALA A 200 -21.09 4.05 -27.33
N MET A 201 -20.09 3.67 -28.14
CA MET A 201 -18.72 3.42 -27.72
C MET A 201 -17.80 4.63 -27.88
N LYS A 202 -18.31 5.77 -28.35
CA LYS A 202 -17.51 6.99 -28.45
C LYS A 202 -17.78 7.90 -27.25
N PRO A 203 -16.81 8.15 -26.37
CA PRO A 203 -17.03 9.02 -25.22
C PRO A 203 -17.19 10.47 -25.68
N ALA A 204 -18.08 11.20 -25.02
CA ALA A 204 -18.21 12.63 -25.17
C ALA A 204 -17.06 13.36 -24.43
N PRO A 205 -16.79 14.64 -24.74
CA PRO A 205 -15.78 15.42 -24.02
C PRO A 205 -15.99 15.42 -22.50
N SER A 206 -17.24 15.48 -22.03
CA SER A 206 -17.57 15.41 -20.60
C SER A 206 -17.20 14.08 -19.95
N ASP A 207 -17.32 12.97 -20.67
CA ASP A 207 -16.96 11.63 -20.18
C ASP A 207 -15.45 11.50 -19.96
N ILE A 208 -14.66 12.09 -20.87
CA ILE A 208 -13.20 12.09 -20.82
C ILE A 208 -12.72 12.95 -19.64
N VAL A 209 -13.27 14.15 -19.47
CA VAL A 209 -12.96 15.02 -18.33
C VAL A 209 -13.35 14.35 -17.02
N TYR A 210 -14.57 13.80 -16.94
CA TYR A 210 -15.06 13.09 -15.77
C TYR A 210 -14.16 11.91 -15.38
N SER A 211 -13.76 11.08 -16.35
CA SER A 211 -12.82 9.98 -16.10
C SER A 211 -11.46 10.49 -15.60
N ALA A 212 -10.96 11.60 -16.14
CA ALA A 212 -9.70 12.19 -15.68
C ALA A 212 -9.81 12.73 -14.25
N ASP A 213 -10.95 13.33 -13.87
CA ASP A 213 -11.20 13.81 -12.52
C ASP A 213 -11.29 12.65 -11.51
N LEU A 214 -12.03 11.58 -11.82
CA LEU A 214 -12.07 10.39 -10.97
C LEU A 214 -10.69 9.74 -10.80
N PHE A 215 -9.85 9.78 -11.85
CA PHE A 215 -8.49 9.27 -11.73
C PHE A 215 -7.62 10.10 -10.77
N ARG A 216 -7.81 11.43 -10.72
CA ARG A 216 -7.13 12.30 -9.74
C ARG A 216 -7.55 11.94 -8.32
N GLU A 217 -8.84 11.65 -8.09
CA GLU A 217 -9.34 11.20 -6.78
C GLU A 217 -8.60 9.93 -6.30
N TRP A 218 -8.29 8.97 -7.19
CA TRP A 218 -7.50 7.79 -6.80
C TRP A 218 -6.07 8.14 -6.38
N LEU A 219 -5.44 9.10 -7.05
CA LEU A 219 -4.11 9.56 -6.66
C LEU A 219 -4.16 10.31 -5.33
N GLU A 220 -5.16 11.17 -5.13
CA GLU A 220 -5.39 11.86 -3.85
C GLU A 220 -5.56 10.86 -2.70
N ILE A 221 -6.37 9.81 -2.88
CA ILE A 221 -6.55 8.75 -1.88
C ILE A 221 -5.24 7.99 -1.66
N ARG A 222 -4.52 7.58 -2.72
CA ARG A 222 -3.24 6.86 -2.54
C ARG A 222 -2.22 7.66 -1.72
N TYR A 223 -2.21 8.98 -1.91
CA TYR A 223 -1.25 9.87 -1.25
C TYR A 223 -1.78 10.48 0.05
N SER A 224 -3.04 10.28 0.42
CA SER A 224 -3.60 10.73 1.70
C SER A 224 -3.03 9.94 2.89
N SER A 225 -2.65 8.69 2.66
CA SER A 225 -2.11 7.78 3.67
C SER A 225 -0.78 7.17 3.26
N ARG A 226 0.07 6.86 4.24
CA ARG A 226 1.27 6.02 4.05
C ARG A 226 0.91 4.54 3.95
N LEU A 227 -0.23 4.13 4.50
CA LEU A 227 -0.66 2.72 4.54
C LEU A 227 -0.89 2.13 3.14
N PHE A 228 -1.18 2.94 2.11
CA PHE A 228 -1.24 2.48 0.71
C PHE A 228 0.13 2.21 0.06
N ARG A 229 1.22 2.59 0.75
CA ARG A 229 2.59 2.67 0.19
C ARG A 229 3.62 2.17 1.20
N LEU A 230 3.35 1.02 1.80
CA LEU A 230 4.26 0.36 2.73
C LEU A 230 5.54 -0.04 2.00
N ASN A 231 6.68 0.11 2.68
CA ASN A 231 8.00 0.01 2.07
C ASN A 231 8.64 -1.37 2.18
N THR A 232 8.12 -2.25 3.03
CA THR A 232 8.74 -3.54 3.34
C THR A 232 7.72 -4.66 3.31
N ALA A 233 8.18 -5.89 3.05
CA ALA A 233 7.34 -7.07 3.15
C ALA A 233 6.80 -7.30 4.57
N ALA A 234 7.60 -7.01 5.59
CA ALA A 234 7.19 -7.13 6.99
C ALA A 234 6.00 -6.20 7.30
N ASP A 235 6.10 -4.91 6.95
CA ASP A 235 4.98 -3.98 7.15
C ASP A 235 3.72 -4.46 6.41
N ILE A 236 3.85 -4.99 5.20
CA ILE A 236 2.70 -5.51 4.44
C ILE A 236 2.08 -6.73 5.13
N SER A 237 2.90 -7.69 5.54
CA SER A 237 2.43 -8.88 6.24
C SER A 237 1.78 -8.55 7.59
N ASP A 238 2.27 -7.55 8.30
CA ASP A 238 1.75 -7.15 9.61
C ASP A 238 0.47 -6.30 9.51
N ARG A 239 0.24 -5.61 8.39
CA ARG A 239 -0.80 -4.56 8.30
C ARG A 239 -1.83 -4.76 7.21
N VAL A 240 -1.55 -5.57 6.19
CA VAL A 240 -2.48 -5.80 5.07
C VAL A 240 -3.21 -7.11 5.30
N THR A 241 -4.53 -7.05 5.45
CA THR A 241 -5.39 -8.23 5.55
C THR A 241 -6.46 -8.19 4.47
N PHE A 242 -6.80 -9.35 3.91
CA PHE A 242 -7.96 -9.49 3.03
C PHE A 242 -9.13 -10.12 3.77
N PHE A 243 -10.33 -9.67 3.40
CA PHE A 243 -11.59 -10.31 3.77
C PHE A 243 -12.33 -10.75 2.50
N ASN A 244 -13.48 -11.42 2.69
CA ASN A 244 -14.24 -12.05 1.61
C ASN A 244 -13.43 -13.16 0.91
N ASP A 245 -13.07 -14.19 1.66
CA ASP A 245 -12.20 -15.29 1.22
C ASP A 245 -12.92 -16.64 1.22
N GLY A 246 -12.24 -17.66 0.69
CA GLY A 246 -12.75 -19.02 0.67
C GLY A 246 -13.85 -19.27 -0.37
N PRO A 247 -14.45 -20.46 -0.35
CA PRO A 247 -15.36 -20.91 -1.42
C PRO A 247 -16.70 -20.18 -1.43
N SER A 248 -17.09 -19.58 -0.30
CA SER A 248 -18.35 -18.85 -0.10
C SER A 248 -18.20 -17.32 -0.22
N GLN A 249 -17.06 -16.82 -0.69
CA GLN A 249 -16.87 -15.39 -0.91
C GLN A 249 -17.89 -14.84 -1.92
N LEU A 250 -18.32 -13.60 -1.67
CA LEU A 250 -19.16 -12.83 -2.60
C LEU A 250 -18.39 -12.62 -3.90
N GLU A 251 -18.98 -13.02 -5.02
CA GLU A 251 -18.30 -12.95 -6.32
C GLU A 251 -18.16 -11.50 -6.78
N GLY A 252 -16.96 -11.16 -7.25
CA GLY A 252 -16.64 -9.82 -7.75
C GLY A 252 -16.30 -8.81 -6.65
N LEU A 253 -16.22 -9.22 -5.38
CA LEU A 253 -15.82 -8.35 -4.27
C LEU A 253 -14.43 -8.70 -3.75
N ILE A 254 -13.53 -7.72 -3.71
CA ILE A 254 -12.27 -7.80 -2.96
C ILE A 254 -12.37 -6.81 -1.81
N VAL A 255 -12.05 -7.25 -0.59
CA VAL A 255 -12.00 -6.39 0.59
C VAL A 255 -10.58 -6.42 1.14
N MET A 256 -9.91 -5.28 1.10
CA MET A 256 -8.55 -5.09 1.62
C MET A 256 -8.61 -4.16 2.83
N HIS A 257 -7.99 -4.54 3.93
CA HIS A 257 -7.88 -3.76 5.15
C HIS A 257 -6.41 -3.45 5.42
N LEU A 258 -6.17 -2.21 5.84
CA LEU A 258 -4.88 -1.65 6.19
C LEU A 258 -4.95 -1.19 7.63
N ASP A 259 -4.04 -1.71 8.45
CA ASP A 259 -4.03 -1.52 9.89
C ASP A 259 -2.88 -0.62 10.37
N ASP A 260 -3.20 0.27 11.31
CA ASP A 260 -2.22 1.11 12.01
C ASP A 260 -2.36 1.08 13.54
N VAL A 261 -3.17 0.16 14.07
CA VAL A 261 -3.43 0.05 15.53
C VAL A 261 -2.88 -1.22 16.17
N SER A 262 -2.29 -2.12 15.38
CA SER A 262 -1.72 -3.36 15.90
C SER A 262 -0.62 -3.11 16.93
N ALA A 263 -0.79 -3.70 18.11
CA ALA A 263 0.10 -3.52 19.24
C ALA A 263 1.55 -3.89 18.90
N GLY A 264 2.49 -3.00 19.22
CA GLY A 264 3.92 -3.19 18.97
C GLY A 264 4.40 -2.76 17.58
N LEU A 265 3.49 -2.30 16.72
CA LEU A 265 3.83 -1.60 15.49
C LEU A 265 3.83 -0.09 15.72
N ALA A 266 4.62 0.65 14.93
CA ALA A 266 4.63 2.11 15.00
C ALA A 266 3.45 2.71 14.24
N ASP A 267 2.82 3.77 14.76
CA ASP A 267 1.87 4.60 14.01
C ASP A 267 2.55 5.18 12.74
N LEU A 268 2.00 4.87 11.56
CA LEU A 268 2.52 5.29 10.25
C LEU A 268 1.70 6.40 9.59
N ASP A 269 0.44 6.56 9.97
CA ASP A 269 -0.50 7.51 9.40
C ASP A 269 -1.09 8.43 10.50
N PRO A 270 -0.68 9.71 10.53
CA PRO A 270 -1.15 10.64 11.56
C PRO A 270 -2.64 11.00 11.45
N ASN A 271 -3.35 10.54 10.41
CA ASN A 271 -4.74 10.90 10.15
C ASN A 271 -5.71 9.72 10.29
N HIS A 272 -5.25 8.48 10.17
CA HIS A 272 -6.12 7.31 10.00
C HIS A 272 -5.58 6.09 10.74
N GLU A 273 -6.35 5.58 11.71
CA GLU A 273 -6.02 4.36 12.46
C GLU A 273 -6.14 3.10 11.58
N GLN A 274 -7.13 3.10 10.69
CA GLN A 274 -7.44 1.96 9.84
C GLN A 274 -8.06 2.44 8.53
N ILE A 275 -7.82 1.68 7.46
CA ILE A 275 -8.42 1.91 6.15
C ILE A 275 -8.97 0.58 5.64
N ILE A 276 -10.19 0.58 5.10
CA ILE A 276 -10.75 -0.57 4.40
C ILE A 276 -11.21 -0.18 3.00
N ILE A 277 -10.80 -0.98 2.03
CA ILE A 277 -11.06 -0.77 0.61
C ILE A 277 -11.90 -1.93 0.10
N LEU A 278 -13.04 -1.61 -0.48
CA LEU A 278 -13.95 -2.57 -1.07
C LEU A 278 -14.01 -2.33 -2.58
N PHE A 279 -13.44 -3.26 -3.35
CA PHE A 279 -13.50 -3.25 -4.81
C PHE A 279 -14.68 -4.11 -5.27
N ASN A 280 -15.86 -3.50 -5.45
CA ASN A 280 -17.04 -4.18 -5.98
C ASN A 280 -17.04 -4.11 -7.51
N ALA A 281 -16.62 -5.20 -8.15
CA ALA A 281 -16.68 -5.37 -9.59
C ALA A 281 -18.04 -5.78 -10.14
N ASN A 282 -18.88 -6.36 -9.27
CA ASN A 282 -20.22 -6.80 -9.59
C ASN A 282 -21.05 -5.62 -10.12
N ASP A 283 -22.02 -5.90 -10.99
CA ASP A 283 -22.93 -4.87 -11.51
C ASP A 283 -24.07 -4.55 -10.53
N ALA A 284 -24.21 -5.32 -9.46
CA ALA A 284 -25.11 -5.09 -8.35
C ALA A 284 -24.39 -4.50 -7.11
N GLU A 285 -25.17 -3.82 -6.26
CA GLU A 285 -24.75 -3.46 -4.91
C GLU A 285 -24.45 -4.71 -4.08
N GLN A 286 -23.39 -4.65 -3.27
CA GLN A 286 -23.00 -5.72 -2.36
C GLN A 286 -22.82 -5.19 -0.94
N THR A 287 -23.22 -6.02 0.03
CA THR A 287 -23.02 -5.76 1.46
C THR A 287 -22.24 -6.91 2.07
N ILE A 288 -21.19 -6.59 2.82
CA ILE A 288 -20.42 -7.54 3.62
C ILE A 288 -20.41 -7.12 5.09
N THR A 289 -20.60 -8.09 5.98
CA THR A 289 -20.56 -7.86 7.44
C THR A 289 -19.26 -8.43 8.01
N LEU A 290 -18.43 -7.54 8.56
CA LEU A 290 -17.16 -7.84 9.19
C LEU A 290 -17.26 -7.53 10.68
N ALA A 291 -17.78 -8.50 11.45
CA ALA A 291 -18.04 -8.31 12.88
C ALA A 291 -16.77 -7.98 13.69
N SER A 292 -15.58 -8.36 13.20
CA SER A 292 -14.28 -8.01 13.79
C SER A 292 -13.96 -6.51 13.70
N LEU A 293 -14.61 -5.78 12.79
CA LEU A 293 -14.42 -4.33 12.59
C LEU A 293 -15.62 -3.51 13.09
N ALA A 294 -16.52 -4.13 13.85
CA ALA A 294 -17.66 -3.46 14.46
C ALA A 294 -17.23 -2.62 15.68
N GLY A 295 -17.93 -1.51 15.92
CA GLY A 295 -17.68 -0.58 17.02
C GLY A 295 -16.78 0.59 16.65
N GLU A 296 -16.05 0.51 15.53
CA GLU A 296 -15.14 1.55 15.07
C GLU A 296 -15.84 2.72 14.38
N ALA A 297 -15.22 3.90 14.42
CA ALA A 297 -15.73 5.14 13.85
C ALA A 297 -15.56 5.24 12.32
N TRP A 298 -15.88 4.17 11.60
CA TRP A 298 -15.79 4.11 10.13
C TRP A 298 -16.59 5.23 9.45
N ALA A 299 -15.97 5.87 8.47
CA ALA A 299 -16.60 6.82 7.56
C ALA A 299 -16.06 6.64 6.14
N LEU A 300 -16.86 6.99 5.13
CA LEU A 300 -16.39 7.05 3.75
C LEU A 300 -15.22 8.04 3.64
N HIS A 301 -14.20 7.76 2.84
CA HIS A 301 -13.04 8.63 2.70
C HIS A 301 -13.46 10.06 2.26
N PRO A 302 -12.90 11.14 2.81
CA PRO A 302 -13.33 12.51 2.51
C PRO A 302 -13.34 12.86 1.02
N THR A 303 -12.33 12.43 0.26
CA THR A 303 -12.32 12.56 -1.21
C THR A 303 -13.55 11.95 -1.87
N GLN A 304 -14.00 10.78 -1.39
CA GLN A 304 -15.17 10.10 -1.95
C GLN A 304 -16.49 10.71 -1.47
N GLN A 305 -16.55 11.26 -0.25
CA GLN A 305 -17.69 12.05 0.20
C GLN A 305 -17.91 13.30 -0.66
N ALA A 306 -16.81 13.90 -1.14
CA ALA A 306 -16.82 15.08 -2.00
C ALA A 306 -16.70 14.77 -3.50
N SER A 307 -16.74 13.48 -3.88
CA SER A 307 -16.47 13.02 -5.25
C SER A 307 -17.45 13.59 -6.27
N LEU A 308 -17.02 13.75 -7.51
CA LEU A 308 -17.93 14.03 -8.62
C LEU A 308 -18.86 12.84 -8.92
N ASP A 309 -18.49 11.64 -8.48
CA ASP A 309 -19.31 10.44 -8.61
C ASP A 309 -20.37 10.34 -7.51
N ALA A 310 -21.60 10.74 -7.82
CA ALA A 310 -22.73 10.63 -6.89
C ALA A 310 -23.04 9.17 -6.46
N VAL A 311 -22.60 8.14 -7.21
CA VAL A 311 -22.82 6.74 -6.82
C VAL A 311 -21.89 6.33 -5.69
N VAL A 312 -20.59 6.67 -5.73
CA VAL A 312 -19.69 6.28 -4.64
C VAL A 312 -20.09 6.93 -3.31
N GLN A 313 -20.70 8.11 -3.36
CA GLN A 313 -21.26 8.81 -2.19
C GLN A 313 -22.39 8.03 -1.50
N THR A 314 -23.04 7.08 -2.18
CA THR A 314 -24.08 6.22 -1.56
C THR A 314 -23.50 5.02 -0.83
N SER A 315 -22.17 4.81 -0.90
CA SER A 315 -21.50 3.77 -0.12
C SER A 315 -21.68 4.04 1.37
N ALA A 316 -21.99 3.00 2.14
CA ALA A 316 -22.41 3.16 3.52
C ALA A 316 -21.76 2.13 4.45
N VAL A 317 -21.63 2.50 5.72
CA VAL A 317 -21.17 1.60 6.78
C VAL A 317 -22.13 1.67 7.96
N ASN A 318 -22.50 0.50 8.48
CA ASN A 318 -23.10 0.37 9.81
C ASN A 318 -22.01 0.00 10.79
N SER A 319 -21.44 1.01 11.45
CA SER A 319 -20.36 0.84 12.43
C SER A 319 -20.73 -0.08 13.59
N THR A 320 -22.01 -0.17 13.98
CA THR A 320 -22.42 -1.07 15.08
C THR A 320 -22.28 -2.55 14.72
N THR A 321 -22.48 -2.90 13.45
CA THR A 321 -22.40 -4.30 12.99
C THR A 321 -21.15 -4.60 12.18
N GLY A 322 -20.40 -3.58 11.77
CA GLY A 322 -19.31 -3.71 10.79
C GLY A 322 -19.83 -4.07 9.39
N ALA A 323 -21.03 -3.62 9.01
CA ALA A 323 -21.59 -3.92 7.68
C ALA A 323 -21.26 -2.80 6.70
N PHE A 324 -20.55 -3.13 5.63
CA PHE A 324 -20.15 -2.21 4.56
C PHE A 324 -20.95 -2.49 3.31
N THR A 325 -21.58 -1.47 2.74
CA THR A 325 -22.38 -1.53 1.51
C THR A 325 -21.73 -0.69 0.43
N VAL A 326 -21.55 -1.29 -0.75
CA VAL A 326 -20.88 -0.66 -1.89
C VAL A 326 -21.68 -0.89 -3.17
N PRO A 327 -22.02 0.16 -3.92
CA PRO A 327 -22.75 0.04 -5.18
C PRO A 327 -22.01 -0.80 -6.22
N GLY A 328 -22.72 -1.22 -7.26
CA GLY A 328 -22.12 -1.95 -8.38
C GLY A 328 -21.01 -1.16 -9.07
N ARG A 329 -19.98 -1.85 -9.54
CA ARG A 329 -18.82 -1.32 -10.29
C ARG A 329 -18.16 -0.12 -9.59
N THR A 330 -18.00 -0.23 -8.28
CA THR A 330 -17.55 0.87 -7.43
C THR A 330 -16.44 0.40 -6.50
N THR A 331 -15.42 1.23 -6.33
CA THR A 331 -14.43 1.07 -5.27
C THR A 331 -14.73 2.07 -4.17
N ALA A 332 -15.03 1.59 -2.97
CA ALA A 332 -15.26 2.44 -1.81
C ALA A 332 -14.12 2.28 -0.80
N VAL A 333 -13.65 3.40 -0.27
CA VAL A 333 -12.60 3.47 0.75
C VAL A 333 -13.22 4.05 2.00
N PHE A 334 -13.18 3.32 3.10
CA PHE A 334 -13.60 3.79 4.41
C PHE A 334 -12.39 3.92 5.31
N ILE A 335 -12.43 4.91 6.19
CA ILE A 335 -11.36 5.22 7.14
C ILE A 335 -11.92 5.26 8.55
N VAL A 336 -11.10 4.88 9.53
CA VAL A 336 -11.28 5.26 10.93
C VAL A 336 -10.37 6.48 11.14
N PRO A 337 -10.92 7.66 11.47
CA PRO A 337 -10.09 8.82 11.78
C PRO A 337 -9.16 8.53 12.96
N GLN A 338 -7.98 9.14 12.97
CA GLN A 338 -7.10 9.12 14.14
C GLN A 338 -7.89 9.50 15.40
N VAL A 339 -7.73 8.72 16.47
CA VAL A 339 -8.32 9.10 17.75
C VAL A 339 -7.60 10.36 18.26
N ALA A 340 -8.37 11.39 18.62
CA ALA A 340 -7.82 12.61 19.20
C ALA A 340 -7.05 12.28 20.49
N GLY A 341 -5.72 12.21 20.40
CA GLY A 341 -4.84 11.77 21.48
C GLY A 341 -3.50 11.22 21.00
N GLY A 342 -3.46 10.56 19.82
CA GLY A 342 -2.26 9.99 19.22
C GLY A 342 -1.58 8.87 20.04
N GLU A 343 -0.43 8.38 19.57
CA GLU A 343 0.55 7.64 20.37
C GLU A 343 1.92 8.37 20.46
N PRO A 344 2.64 8.27 21.58
CA PRO A 344 4.01 8.74 21.67
C PRO A 344 4.95 7.85 20.87
N ASN A 345 5.93 8.43 20.18
CA ASN A 345 6.93 7.67 19.45
C ASN A 345 8.34 8.11 19.87
N LEU A 346 8.99 7.28 20.70
CA LEU A 346 10.35 7.56 21.20
C LEU A 346 11.45 6.89 20.38
N SER A 347 11.13 6.30 19.21
CA SER A 347 12.10 5.57 18.38
C SER A 347 13.21 6.49 17.83
N GLY A 348 12.98 7.79 17.68
CA GLY A 348 13.99 8.76 17.29
C GLY A 348 15.06 9.07 18.34
N SER A 349 14.93 8.53 19.56
CA SER A 349 15.87 8.77 20.66
C SER A 349 17.28 8.23 20.36
N SER A 350 18.32 8.81 20.96
CA SER A 350 19.72 8.45 20.72
C SER A 350 20.56 8.44 21.99
N LYS A 351 21.72 7.76 21.93
CA LYS A 351 22.74 7.77 22.98
C LYS A 351 24.13 7.89 22.35
N THR A 352 24.96 8.77 22.89
CA THR A 352 26.33 9.01 22.41
C THR A 352 27.31 9.14 23.57
N ALA A 353 28.59 8.90 23.30
CA ALA A 353 29.71 9.17 24.21
C ALA A 353 30.58 10.29 23.64
N SER A 354 31.19 11.09 24.51
CA SER A 354 32.05 12.22 24.12
C SER A 354 33.33 11.80 23.40
N VAL A 355 33.77 10.56 23.57
CA VAL A 355 34.99 10.00 22.99
C VAL A 355 34.78 8.55 22.57
N ALA A 356 35.49 8.11 21.53
CA ALA A 356 35.53 6.70 21.12
C ALA A 356 36.60 5.88 21.88
N ASN A 357 37.61 6.57 22.45
CA ASN A 357 38.70 5.95 23.20
C ASN A 357 38.96 6.73 24.50
N ALA A 358 39.28 6.02 25.57
CA ALA A 358 39.64 6.59 26.87
C ALA A 358 40.79 5.81 27.52
N LEU A 359 41.41 6.39 28.54
CA LEU A 359 42.36 5.75 29.45
C LEU A 359 41.78 5.66 30.87
N MET A 360 42.42 4.88 31.73
CA MET A 360 42.07 4.85 33.16
C MET A 360 42.11 6.26 33.76
N GLY A 361 41.13 6.60 34.60
CA GLY A 361 40.99 7.93 35.19
C GLY A 361 40.41 9.01 34.28
N ASP A 362 40.26 8.76 32.97
CA ASP A 362 39.63 9.71 32.06
C ASP A 362 38.13 9.86 32.36
N THR A 363 37.60 11.03 32.01
CA THR A 363 36.18 11.32 32.09
C THR A 363 35.50 11.07 30.74
N ILE A 364 34.44 10.29 30.75
CA ILE A 364 33.55 10.08 29.60
C ILE A 364 32.23 10.78 29.90
N THR A 365 31.77 11.63 28.99
CA THR A 365 30.44 12.23 29.07
C THR A 365 29.50 11.46 28.14
N TYR A 366 28.39 10.98 28.69
CA TYR A 366 27.32 10.36 27.91
C TYR A 366 26.18 11.37 27.71
N THR A 367 25.61 11.37 26.51
CA THR A 367 24.44 12.17 26.16
C THR A 367 23.34 11.25 25.64
N VAL A 368 22.21 11.22 26.33
CA VAL A 368 20.98 10.54 25.90
C VAL A 368 19.98 11.61 25.46
N VAL A 369 19.56 11.58 24.20
CA VAL A 369 18.48 12.45 23.70
C VAL A 369 17.24 11.57 23.59
N ILE A 370 16.21 11.89 24.36
CA ILE A 370 14.89 11.25 24.24
C ILE A 370 14.03 12.20 23.42
N SER A 371 13.58 11.75 22.25
CA SER A 371 12.80 12.56 21.30
C SER A 371 11.45 11.92 21.09
N ASN A 372 10.36 12.68 21.21
CA ASN A 372 9.02 12.23 20.90
C ASN A 372 8.59 12.71 19.51
N SER A 373 8.75 11.86 18.51
CA SER A 373 8.28 12.12 17.14
C SER A 373 6.82 11.70 16.92
N GLY A 374 6.13 11.27 17.97
CA GLY A 374 4.72 10.88 17.93
C GLY A 374 3.80 12.10 18.00
N ASN A 375 2.50 11.82 17.97
CA ASN A 375 1.41 12.80 18.00
C ASN A 375 0.72 12.87 19.38
N ALA A 376 1.16 12.06 20.37
CA ALA A 376 0.75 12.15 21.77
C ALA A 376 1.86 12.62 22.72
N THR A 377 1.48 12.90 23.97
CA THR A 377 2.46 13.11 25.06
C THR A 377 2.95 11.76 25.59
N ALA A 378 4.27 11.55 25.61
CA ALA A 378 4.91 10.38 26.20
C ALA A 378 5.05 10.54 27.72
N SER A 379 4.88 9.45 28.48
CA SER A 379 5.34 9.35 29.88
C SER A 379 6.65 8.58 29.90
N ALA A 380 7.70 9.21 29.41
CA ALA A 380 8.98 8.57 29.17
C ALA A 380 9.68 8.12 30.47
N MET A 381 10.19 6.89 30.48
CA MET A 381 11.04 6.35 31.54
C MET A 381 12.36 5.86 30.94
N LEU A 382 13.48 6.25 31.52
CA LEU A 382 14.82 5.82 31.13
C LEU A 382 15.41 4.96 32.26
N THR A 383 15.99 3.82 31.88
CA THR A 383 16.89 3.02 32.72
C THR A 383 18.19 2.81 31.97
N ASP A 384 19.28 3.35 32.51
CA ASP A 384 20.61 3.31 31.91
C ASP A 384 21.55 2.50 32.80
N THR A 385 21.93 1.30 32.33
CA THR A 385 22.76 0.37 33.10
C THR A 385 24.23 0.63 32.79
N LEU A 386 24.95 1.14 33.78
CA LEU A 386 26.37 1.46 33.65
C LEU A 386 27.20 0.18 33.52
N PRO A 387 28.21 0.17 32.62
CA PRO A 387 29.15 -0.95 32.55
C PRO A 387 29.99 -1.02 33.83
N SER A 388 30.51 -2.20 34.15
CA SER A 388 31.49 -2.32 35.24
C SER A 388 32.77 -1.55 34.92
N GLY A 389 33.40 -0.97 35.95
CA GLY A 389 34.65 -0.22 35.79
C GLY A 389 34.47 1.26 35.44
N VAL A 390 33.28 1.82 35.66
CA VAL A 390 33.08 3.28 35.66
C VAL A 390 32.35 3.73 36.92
N THR A 391 32.71 4.91 37.39
CA THR A 391 32.04 5.58 38.51
C THR A 391 31.40 6.88 38.02
N VAL A 392 30.13 7.11 38.37
CA VAL A 392 29.44 8.39 38.06
C VAL A 392 30.10 9.53 38.81
N ILE A 393 30.37 10.64 38.12
CA ILE A 393 30.95 11.84 38.70
C ILE A 393 30.12 13.08 38.36
N GLY A 394 30.25 14.10 39.20
CA GLY A 394 29.54 15.37 39.02
C GLY A 394 28.07 15.31 39.42
N THR A 395 27.29 16.24 38.89
CA THR A 395 25.85 16.37 39.19
C THR A 395 25.03 15.73 38.08
N LEU A 396 24.09 14.87 38.45
CA LEU A 396 23.15 14.27 37.51
C LEU A 396 22.13 15.33 37.00
N PRO A 397 21.60 15.16 35.78
CA PRO A 397 20.56 16.05 35.26
C PRO A 397 19.29 15.98 36.13
N ALA A 398 18.48 17.03 36.07
CA ALA A 398 17.28 17.14 36.90
C ALA A 398 16.33 15.94 36.69
N GLY A 399 15.86 15.35 37.79
CA GLY A 399 14.96 14.19 37.76
C GLY A 399 15.65 12.84 37.55
N MET A 400 16.97 12.81 37.30
CA MET A 400 17.72 11.57 37.16
C MET A 400 18.31 11.16 38.52
N VAL A 401 18.17 9.88 38.87
CA VAL A 401 18.65 9.30 40.12
C VAL A 401 19.48 8.05 39.84
N GLN A 402 20.48 7.81 40.68
CA GLN A 402 21.27 6.57 40.62
C GLN A 402 20.76 5.56 41.65
N VAL A 403 20.54 4.32 41.23
CA VAL A 403 20.14 3.18 42.06
C VAL A 403 21.08 2.01 41.76
N GLY A 404 22.13 1.86 42.58
CA GLY A 404 23.21 0.92 42.29
C GLY A 404 23.94 1.31 41.00
N ASP A 405 24.02 0.39 40.05
CA ASP A 405 24.68 0.60 38.75
C ASP A 405 23.72 1.14 37.67
N GLU A 406 22.47 1.47 38.03
CA GLU A 406 21.49 2.03 37.09
C GLU A 406 21.26 3.52 37.34
N LEU A 407 21.22 4.30 36.26
CA LEU A 407 20.66 5.65 36.27
C LEU A 407 19.23 5.61 35.74
N ARG A 408 18.28 6.12 36.54
CA ARG A 408 16.86 6.14 36.22
C ARG A 408 16.36 7.56 36.09
N TRP A 409 15.51 7.81 35.10
CA TRP A 409 14.85 9.10 34.89
C TRP A 409 13.42 8.87 34.41
N SER A 410 12.52 9.79 34.74
CA SER A 410 11.15 9.79 34.23
C SER A 410 10.68 11.21 33.96
N GLY A 411 9.91 11.42 32.91
CA GLY A 411 9.32 12.71 32.60
C GLY A 411 8.28 12.62 31.47
N THR A 412 7.53 13.70 31.29
CA THR A 412 6.55 13.82 30.19
C THR A 412 7.17 14.57 29.02
N LEU A 413 6.97 14.09 27.79
CA LEU A 413 7.39 14.79 26.57
C LEU A 413 6.17 14.98 25.65
N ALA A 414 5.82 16.23 25.34
CA ALA A 414 4.77 16.48 24.35
C ALA A 414 5.22 16.04 22.94
N ALA A 415 4.26 15.97 22.00
CA ALA A 415 4.54 15.69 20.60
C ALA A 415 5.54 16.71 20.01
N GLY A 416 6.60 16.23 19.39
CA GLY A 416 7.68 17.05 18.82
C GLY A 416 8.70 17.58 19.84
N GLU A 417 8.55 17.28 21.14
CA GLU A 417 9.53 17.66 22.15
C GLU A 417 10.67 16.65 22.27
N GLU A 418 11.83 17.16 22.72
CA GLU A 418 12.98 16.36 23.08
C GLU A 418 13.56 16.80 24.42
N VAL A 419 14.18 15.86 25.13
CA VAL A 419 14.98 16.13 26.33
C VAL A 419 16.38 15.55 26.17
N SER A 420 17.38 16.35 26.51
CA SER A 420 18.79 15.93 26.50
C SER A 420 19.28 15.70 27.93
N LEU A 421 19.59 14.45 28.25
CA LEU A 421 20.12 14.01 29.53
C LEU A 421 21.62 13.77 29.41
N VAL A 422 22.42 14.57 30.12
CA VAL A 422 23.88 14.54 30.06
C VAL A 422 24.44 14.20 31.44
N TYR A 423 25.30 13.19 31.52
CA TYR A 423 26.01 12.82 32.74
C TYR A 423 27.44 12.37 32.44
N ALA A 424 28.31 12.47 33.44
CA ALA A 424 29.71 12.11 33.33
C ALA A 424 30.05 10.89 34.19
N VAL A 425 30.93 10.05 33.68
CA VAL A 425 31.53 8.94 34.42
C VAL A 425 33.04 9.04 34.33
N GLN A 426 33.74 8.58 35.37
CA GLN A 426 35.17 8.38 35.36
C GLN A 426 35.49 6.90 35.15
N VAL A 427 36.48 6.60 34.32
CA VAL A 427 36.99 5.23 34.16
C VAL A 427 37.75 4.84 35.42
N ASP A 428 37.34 3.75 36.07
CA ASP A 428 37.91 3.32 37.34
C ASP A 428 39.38 2.89 37.20
N ASN A 429 40.12 3.01 38.30
CA ASN A 429 41.48 2.51 38.38
C ASN A 429 41.51 0.98 38.16
N GLY A 430 42.41 0.52 37.29
CA GLY A 430 42.59 -0.89 36.97
C GLY A 430 41.81 -1.38 35.75
N VAL A 431 40.97 -0.54 35.14
CA VAL A 431 40.31 -0.84 33.87
C VAL A 431 41.25 -0.57 32.71
N VAL A 432 41.66 -1.62 32.00
CA VAL A 432 42.51 -1.56 30.81
C VAL A 432 42.08 -2.63 29.81
N GLU A 433 42.15 -2.31 28.52
CA GLU A 433 41.85 -3.24 27.42
C GLU A 433 40.40 -3.78 27.43
N VAL A 434 39.44 -2.94 27.81
CA VAL A 434 38.00 -3.28 27.83
C VAL A 434 37.22 -2.35 26.90
N ASN A 435 36.19 -2.87 26.25
CA ASN A 435 35.20 -2.06 25.54
C ASN A 435 34.00 -1.81 26.46
N LEU A 436 33.88 -0.58 26.97
CA LEU A 436 32.78 -0.18 27.84
C LEU A 436 31.54 0.07 26.98
N VAL A 437 30.57 -0.85 27.03
CA VAL A 437 29.27 -0.69 26.36
C VAL A 437 28.25 -0.24 27.38
N ASN A 438 27.78 1.00 27.25
CA ASN A 438 26.76 1.57 28.11
C ASN A 438 25.39 1.49 27.41
N SER A 439 24.37 0.98 28.10
CA SER A 439 23.07 0.64 27.51
C SER A 439 21.92 1.33 28.25
N ALA A 440 21.17 2.15 27.51
CA ALA A 440 19.97 2.82 27.95
C ALA A 440 18.71 2.15 27.37
N VAL A 441 17.74 1.82 28.22
CA VAL A 441 16.40 1.38 27.85
C VAL A 441 15.42 2.53 28.10
N ILE A 442 14.70 2.94 27.06
CA ILE A 442 13.72 4.03 27.10
C ILE A 442 12.34 3.42 26.90
N ASN A 443 11.40 3.67 27.82
CA ASN A 443 10.00 3.28 27.75
C ASN A 443 9.13 4.53 27.55
N ASP A 444 8.04 4.42 26.79
CA ASP A 444 7.15 5.55 26.44
C ASP A 444 5.97 5.78 27.41
N GLY A 445 5.81 4.90 28.39
CA GLY A 445 4.71 4.88 29.35
C GLY A 445 3.50 4.05 28.92
N LEU A 446 3.52 3.50 27.70
CA LEU A 446 2.48 2.63 27.14
C LEU A 446 2.95 1.17 27.00
N GLY A 447 4.23 0.90 27.23
CA GLY A 447 4.81 -0.44 27.25
C GLY A 447 5.83 -0.70 26.14
N ASN A 448 5.97 0.21 25.17
CA ASN A 448 7.01 0.11 24.16
C ASN A 448 8.37 0.43 24.79
N THR A 449 9.42 -0.27 24.34
CA THR A 449 10.78 -0.06 24.85
C THR A 449 11.80 0.06 23.73
N PHE A 450 12.74 0.99 23.88
CA PHE A 450 13.77 1.31 22.90
C PHE A 450 15.15 1.28 23.55
N THR A 451 16.03 0.40 23.08
CA THR A 451 17.40 0.28 23.60
C THR A 451 18.38 1.12 22.78
N ARG A 452 19.19 1.95 23.44
CA ARG A 452 20.24 2.78 22.84
C ARG A 452 21.58 2.54 23.53
N THR A 453 22.62 2.30 22.74
CA THR A 453 23.95 1.93 23.25
C THR A 453 25.02 2.91 22.78
N ALA A 454 26.03 3.12 23.63
CA ALA A 454 27.26 3.83 23.27
C ALA A 454 28.46 3.07 23.80
N ALA A 455 29.49 2.88 22.96
CA ALA A 455 30.67 2.11 23.28
C ALA A 455 31.94 2.98 23.31
N VAL A 456 32.81 2.75 24.28
CA VAL A 456 34.11 3.42 24.41
C VAL A 456 35.20 2.38 24.67
N ALA A 457 36.25 2.40 23.85
CA ALA A 457 37.41 1.51 24.04
C ALA A 457 38.39 2.09 25.07
N VAL A 458 38.71 1.33 26.12
CA VAL A 458 39.71 1.73 27.13
C VAL A 458 41.06 1.11 26.80
N GLY A 459 42.03 1.96 26.45
CA GLY A 459 43.37 1.54 26.07
C GLY A 459 44.39 1.63 27.21
N THR A 460 45.60 1.13 26.95
CA THR A 460 46.79 1.42 27.77
C THR A 460 47.48 2.69 27.25
N PRO A 461 48.09 3.52 28.12
CA PRO A 461 48.89 4.65 27.68
C PRO A 461 50.04 4.15 26.81
N ARG A 462 50.13 4.59 25.55
CA ARG A 462 51.31 4.33 24.72
C ARG A 462 52.46 5.20 25.24
N ILE A 463 53.34 4.61 26.05
CA ILE A 463 54.61 5.25 26.42
C ILE A 463 55.50 5.28 25.17
N TYR A 464 55.60 6.43 24.53
CA TYR A 464 56.68 6.68 23.57
C TYR A 464 57.95 6.99 24.38
N LEU A 465 58.86 6.03 24.48
CA LEU A 465 60.23 6.31 24.90
C LEU A 465 60.92 7.07 23.75
N PRO A 466 61.46 8.28 23.97
CA PRO A 466 62.29 8.92 22.96
C PRO A 466 63.54 8.05 22.78
N GLY A 467 63.70 7.47 21.59
CA GLY A 467 64.91 6.74 21.23
C GLY A 467 66.12 7.66 21.39
N GLY A 468 67.04 7.27 22.27
CA GLY A 468 68.30 7.95 22.49
C GLY A 468 69.24 7.88 21.28
N VAL A 469 70.06 8.92 21.21
CA VAL A 469 71.27 9.21 20.40
C VAL A 469 71.86 8.04 19.61
#